data_AF-A0A158A5X7-F1
#
_entry.id   AF-A0A158A5X7-F1
#
_cell.length_a   1.000
_cell.length_b   1.000
_cell.length_c   1.000
_cell.angle_alpha   90.00
_cell.angle_beta   90.00
_cell.angle_gamma   90.00
#
_symmetry.space_group_name_H-M   'P 1'
#
loop_
_entity.id
_entity.type
_entity.pdbx_description
1 polymer ?
#
loop_
_entity_poly.entity_id
_entity_poly.type
_entity_poly.pdbx_seq_one_letter_code
_entity_poly.pdbx_strand_id
1 'polypeptide(L)'
;MFLHGFGPLLWAGAKETLALAVLSLAVSVLLGLLGASAKLSHHGSLRGIATLYTTLIRSVPDLVLMLLLFYSIQIAVNHLTDAFGWDQFDIDPFTAGVLTLGFIYGAYFTETFRGAFLAVPRGQLEAGTAYGMSGLRVFGRILFPQMMRFALPGIGNNWQVLVKATALVSIIGLADVVKAAQDAGKSTFNMFFFILIAALIYLAITSASNLVLMALERRYSIGVRHAEL
;
A
#
# COMPACT_ATOMS: atom_id res chain seq x y z
N MET A 1 15.71 8.74 -30.82
CA MET A 1 15.93 7.55 -31.66
C MET A 1 16.04 6.24 -30.85
N PHE A 2 16.52 6.24 -29.60
CA PHE A 2 16.73 5.03 -28.77
C PHE A 2 15.49 4.22 -28.32
N LEU A 3 14.30 4.82 -28.30
CA LEU A 3 13.07 4.15 -27.82
C LEU A 3 12.03 3.93 -28.93
N HIS A 4 12.41 4.03 -30.21
CA HIS A 4 11.50 3.86 -31.36
C HIS A 4 10.21 4.72 -31.29
N GLY A 5 10.23 5.86 -30.59
CA GLY A 5 9.06 6.73 -30.41
C GLY A 5 8.16 6.39 -29.21
N PHE A 6 8.44 5.30 -28.47
CA PHE A 6 7.64 4.85 -27.32
C PHE A 6 8.01 5.51 -25.97
N GLY A 7 8.95 6.45 -25.97
CA GLY A 7 9.32 7.20 -24.77
C GLY A 7 8.13 7.89 -24.07
N PRO A 8 7.25 8.61 -24.79
CA PRO A 8 6.05 9.20 -24.20
C PRO A 8 5.09 8.17 -23.60
N LEU A 9 4.94 6.99 -24.22
CA LEU A 9 4.08 5.92 -23.72
C LEU A 9 4.62 5.34 -22.40
N LEU A 10 5.92 5.05 -22.33
CA LEU A 10 6.57 4.59 -21.10
C LEU A 10 6.50 5.64 -19.99
N TRP A 11 6.63 6.92 -20.33
CA TRP A 11 6.50 8.02 -19.38
C TRP A 11 5.07 8.15 -18.84
N ALA A 12 4.06 8.01 -19.71
CA ALA A 12 2.66 7.98 -19.28
C ALA A 12 2.40 6.80 -18.33
N GLY A 13 2.84 5.59 -18.71
CA GLY A 13 2.72 4.41 -17.85
C GLY A 13 3.43 4.57 -16.50
N ALA A 14 4.59 5.24 -16.48
CA ALA A 14 5.31 5.55 -15.24
C ALA A 14 4.54 6.49 -14.32
N LYS A 15 3.86 7.50 -14.87
CA LYS A 15 2.97 8.37 -14.10
C LYS A 15 1.79 7.61 -13.52
N GLU A 16 1.12 6.79 -14.33
CA GLU A 16 0.00 5.96 -13.87
C GLU A 16 0.43 5.01 -12.75
N THR A 17 1.58 4.37 -12.91
CA THR A 17 2.18 3.49 -11.90
C THR A 17 2.42 4.22 -10.57
N LEU A 18 2.99 5.43 -10.64
CA LEU A 18 3.28 6.22 -9.45
C LEU A 18 2.00 6.74 -8.78
N ALA A 19 1.04 7.23 -9.57
CA ALA A 19 -0.25 7.71 -9.08
C ALA A 19 -1.03 6.56 -8.39
N LEU A 20 -1.09 5.41 -9.05
CA LEU A 20 -1.70 4.20 -8.51
C LEU A 20 -1.03 3.78 -7.20
N ALA A 21 0.31 3.74 -7.15
CA ALA A 21 1.03 3.35 -5.95
C ALA A 21 0.75 4.31 -4.77
N VAL A 22 0.82 5.62 -5.00
CA VAL A 22 0.63 6.64 -3.95
C VAL A 22 -0.81 6.64 -3.42
N LEU A 23 -1.81 6.58 -4.31
CA LEU A 23 -3.21 6.55 -3.89
C LEU A 23 -3.57 5.24 -3.19
N SER A 24 -3.07 4.10 -3.69
CA SER A 24 -3.24 2.81 -3.00
C SER A 24 -2.61 2.83 -1.62
N LEU A 25 -1.40 3.41 -1.48
CA LEU A 25 -0.74 3.57 -0.19
C LEU A 25 -1.60 4.39 0.78
N ALA A 26 -2.21 5.50 0.32
CA ALA A 26 -3.07 6.31 1.17
C ALA A 26 -4.26 5.50 1.70
N VAL A 27 -4.93 4.73 0.84
CA VAL A 27 -6.03 3.83 1.23
C VAL A 27 -5.53 2.74 2.18
N SER A 28 -4.40 2.11 1.90
CA SER A 28 -3.81 1.06 2.74
C SER A 28 -3.39 1.56 4.12
N VAL A 29 -2.86 2.79 4.22
CA VAL A 29 -2.50 3.38 5.51
C VAL A 29 -3.76 3.66 6.33
N LEU A 30 -4.82 4.20 5.71
CA LEU A 30 -6.10 4.43 6.38
C LEU A 30 -6.70 3.12 6.88
N LEU A 31 -6.84 2.12 6.02
CA LEU A 31 -7.36 0.79 6.39
C LEU A 31 -6.45 0.10 7.41
N GLY A 32 -5.14 0.27 7.29
CA GLY A 32 -4.16 -0.27 8.21
C GLY A 32 -4.30 0.30 9.63
N LEU A 33 -4.47 1.61 9.76
CA LEU A 33 -4.69 2.26 11.06
C LEU A 33 -6.02 1.84 11.68
N LEU A 34 -7.09 1.76 10.87
CA LEU A 34 -8.40 1.27 11.32
C LEU A 34 -8.33 -0.19 11.77
N GLY A 35 -7.70 -1.05 10.97
CA GLY A 35 -7.51 -2.47 11.28
C GLY A 35 -6.64 -2.68 12.52
N ALA A 36 -5.57 -1.90 12.69
CA ALA A 36 -4.71 -1.98 13.87
C ALA A 36 -5.48 -1.56 15.14
N SER A 37 -6.26 -0.49 15.04
CA SER A 37 -7.13 -0.02 16.14
C SER A 37 -8.18 -1.07 16.51
N ALA A 38 -8.81 -1.72 15.52
CA ALA A 38 -9.76 -2.80 15.74
C ALA A 38 -9.11 -4.02 16.42
N LYS A 39 -7.89 -4.39 16.03
CA LYS A 39 -7.14 -5.49 16.66
C LYS A 39 -6.70 -5.21 18.09
N LEU A 40 -6.39 -3.96 18.40
CA LEU A 40 -6.00 -3.51 19.75
C LEU A 40 -7.20 -3.22 20.65
N SER A 41 -8.41 -3.23 20.11
CA SER A 41 -9.64 -3.00 20.86
C SER A 41 -9.90 -4.08 21.91
N HIS A 42 -10.54 -3.67 23.02
CA HIS A 42 -11.02 -4.59 24.05
C HIS A 42 -12.20 -5.44 23.57
N HIS A 43 -12.94 -4.98 22.55
CA HIS A 43 -14.10 -5.70 22.01
C HIS A 43 -13.66 -6.92 21.18
N GLY A 44 -14.03 -8.11 21.66
CA GLY A 44 -13.66 -9.39 21.02
C GLY A 44 -14.11 -9.50 19.56
N SER A 45 -15.28 -8.96 19.20
CA SER A 45 -15.82 -9.02 17.83
C SER A 45 -15.01 -8.20 16.84
N LEU A 46 -14.63 -6.96 17.19
CA LEU A 46 -13.79 -6.11 16.33
C LEU A 46 -12.42 -6.75 16.10
N ARG A 47 -11.82 -7.30 17.16
CA ARG A 47 -10.57 -8.03 17.08
C ARG A 47 -10.69 -9.28 16.21
N GLY A 48 -11.79 -10.02 16.34
CA GLY A 48 -12.09 -11.20 15.53
C GLY A 48 -12.20 -10.88 14.04
N ILE A 49 -13.00 -9.88 13.68
CA ILE A 49 -13.19 -9.43 12.28
C ILE A 49 -11.86 -8.96 11.69
N ALA A 50 -11.14 -8.09 12.39
CA ALA A 50 -9.86 -7.58 11.90
C ALA A 50 -8.80 -8.70 11.79
N THR A 51 -8.82 -9.69 12.68
CA THR A 51 -7.95 -10.87 12.59
C THR A 51 -8.29 -11.70 11.37
N LEU A 52 -9.56 -12.05 11.16
CA LEU A 52 -10.01 -12.79 9.99
C LEU A 52 -9.62 -12.08 8.69
N TYR A 53 -9.92 -10.78 8.58
CA TYR A 53 -9.51 -9.95 7.43
C TYR A 53 -8.01 -10.06 7.16
N THR A 54 -7.17 -9.76 8.16
CA THR A 54 -5.72 -9.78 7.94
C THR A 54 -5.17 -11.18 7.64
N THR A 55 -5.73 -12.22 8.25
CA THR A 55 -5.27 -13.60 8.03
C THR A 55 -5.61 -14.04 6.62
N LEU A 56 -6.87 -13.87 6.20
CA LEU A 56 -7.29 -14.26 4.85
C LEU A 56 -6.49 -13.53 3.77
N ILE A 57 -6.41 -12.21 3.88
CA ILE A 57 -5.76 -11.39 2.85
C ILE A 57 -4.25 -11.67 2.76
N ARG A 58 -3.57 -11.87 3.90
CA ARG A 58 -2.12 -12.14 3.88
C ARG A 58 -1.76 -13.60 3.59
N SER A 59 -2.74 -14.50 3.59
CA SER A 59 -2.53 -15.93 3.29
C SER A 59 -2.83 -16.30 1.83
N VAL A 60 -3.59 -15.48 1.11
CA VAL A 60 -3.93 -15.71 -0.30
C VAL A 60 -2.98 -14.92 -1.20
N PRO A 61 -2.53 -15.47 -2.35
CA PRO A 61 -1.68 -14.73 -3.27
C PRO A 61 -2.32 -13.43 -3.79
N ASP A 62 -1.53 -12.35 -3.86
CA ASP A 62 -1.98 -11.02 -4.30
C ASP A 62 -2.68 -11.03 -5.65
N LEU A 63 -2.15 -11.78 -6.63
CA LEU A 63 -2.76 -11.88 -7.96
C LEU A 63 -4.18 -12.47 -7.89
N VAL A 64 -4.37 -13.51 -7.07
CA VAL A 64 -5.68 -14.17 -6.93
C VAL A 64 -6.67 -13.20 -6.27
N LEU A 65 -6.26 -12.52 -5.20
CA LEU A 65 -7.10 -11.51 -4.55
C LEU A 65 -7.41 -10.35 -5.49
N MET A 66 -6.46 -9.92 -6.30
CA MET A 66 -6.67 -8.83 -7.24
C MET A 66 -7.76 -9.17 -8.26
N LEU A 67 -7.68 -10.35 -8.88
CA LEU A 67 -8.69 -10.81 -9.82
C LEU A 67 -10.05 -11.00 -9.13
N LEU A 68 -10.07 -11.66 -7.96
CA LEU A 68 -11.31 -11.88 -7.21
C LEU A 68 -11.99 -10.56 -6.83
N LEU A 69 -11.24 -9.61 -6.26
CA LEU A 69 -11.80 -8.33 -5.84
C LEU A 69 -12.23 -7.50 -7.03
N PHE A 70 -11.42 -7.40 -8.08
CA PHE A 70 -11.78 -6.65 -9.28
C PHE A 70 -13.10 -7.14 -9.89
N TYR A 71 -13.21 -8.44 -10.18
CA TYR A 71 -14.43 -9.00 -10.78
C TYR A 71 -15.61 -9.00 -9.80
N SER A 72 -15.40 -9.29 -8.52
CA SER A 72 -16.48 -9.32 -7.53
C SER A 72 -17.06 -7.94 -7.27
N ILE A 73 -16.23 -6.89 -7.23
CA ILE A 73 -16.71 -5.51 -7.04
C ILE A 73 -17.56 -5.09 -8.24
N GLN A 74 -17.10 -5.37 -9.48
CA GLN A 74 -17.89 -5.06 -10.67
C GLN A 74 -19.23 -5.80 -10.68
N ILE A 75 -19.23 -7.10 -10.35
CA ILE A 75 -20.46 -7.90 -10.25
C ILE A 75 -21.41 -7.32 -9.18
N ALA A 76 -20.89 -6.95 -8.02
CA ALA A 76 -21.70 -6.36 -6.95
C ALA A 76 -22.31 -5.02 -7.38
N VAL A 77 -21.55 -4.17 -8.06
CA VAL A 77 -22.03 -2.88 -8.59
C VAL A 77 -23.10 -3.08 -9.67
N ASN A 78 -22.91 -4.05 -10.57
CA ASN A 78 -23.91 -4.40 -11.57
C ASN A 78 -25.20 -4.89 -10.93
N HIS A 79 -25.12 -5.79 -9.93
CA HIS A 79 -26.31 -6.23 -9.19
C HIS A 79 -27.04 -5.08 -8.47
N LEU A 80 -26.30 -4.13 -7.90
CA LEU A 80 -26.89 -2.96 -7.27
C LEU A 80 -27.56 -2.04 -8.30
N THR A 81 -26.86 -1.71 -9.39
CA THR A 81 -27.41 -0.86 -10.46
C THR A 81 -28.65 -1.49 -11.09
N ASP A 82 -28.64 -2.80 -11.37
CA ASP A 82 -29.81 -3.55 -11.85
C ASP A 82 -30.97 -3.50 -10.84
N ALA A 83 -30.70 -3.65 -9.54
CA ALA A 83 -31.72 -3.59 -8.49
C ALA A 83 -32.37 -2.20 -8.36
N PHE A 84 -31.62 -1.13 -8.66
CA PHE A 84 -32.12 0.24 -8.66
C PHE A 84 -32.64 0.70 -10.03
N GLY A 85 -32.55 -0.15 -11.07
CA GLY A 85 -32.93 0.18 -12.45
C GLY A 85 -32.06 1.27 -13.08
N TRP A 86 -30.80 1.39 -12.64
CA TRP A 86 -29.82 2.32 -13.20
C TRP A 86 -29.03 1.66 -14.33
N ASP A 87 -28.46 2.48 -15.22
CA ASP A 87 -27.53 2.00 -16.22
C ASP A 87 -26.30 1.37 -15.54
N GLN A 88 -25.76 0.33 -16.17
CA GLN A 88 -24.58 -0.37 -15.66
C GLN A 88 -23.40 0.59 -15.50
N PHE A 89 -22.75 0.53 -14.34
CA PHE A 89 -21.61 1.38 -14.02
C PHE A 89 -20.33 0.55 -14.09
N ASP A 90 -19.55 0.75 -15.15
CA ASP A 90 -18.23 0.14 -15.29
C ASP A 90 -17.19 0.89 -14.46
N ILE A 91 -16.57 0.19 -13.52
CA ILE A 91 -15.53 0.79 -12.69
C ILE A 91 -14.26 0.90 -13.52
N ASP A 92 -13.75 2.12 -13.60
CA ASP A 92 -12.47 2.42 -14.22
C ASP A 92 -11.33 1.58 -13.58
N PRO A 93 -10.45 0.92 -14.39
CA PRO A 93 -9.39 0.05 -13.90
C PRO A 93 -8.43 0.72 -12.93
N PHE A 94 -8.19 2.03 -13.05
CA PHE A 94 -7.33 2.75 -12.12
C PHE A 94 -7.98 2.83 -10.74
N THR A 95 -9.25 3.23 -10.67
CA THR A 95 -10.01 3.29 -9.41
C THR A 95 -10.15 1.91 -8.77
N ALA A 96 -10.48 0.89 -9.55
CA ALA A 96 -10.57 -0.48 -9.07
C ALA A 96 -9.21 -0.98 -8.53
N GLY A 97 -8.11 -0.66 -9.24
CA GLY A 97 -6.75 -0.95 -8.81
C GLY A 97 -6.40 -0.29 -7.48
N VAL A 98 -6.71 1.00 -7.32
CA VAL A 98 -6.47 1.76 -6.07
C VAL A 98 -7.18 1.13 -4.89
N LEU A 99 -8.48 0.81 -5.03
CA LEU A 99 -9.27 0.22 -3.96
C LEU A 99 -8.80 -1.21 -3.63
N THR A 100 -8.50 -2.00 -4.66
CA THR A 100 -8.08 -3.40 -4.51
C THR A 100 -6.72 -3.51 -3.85
N LEU A 101 -5.70 -2.81 -4.38
CA LEU A 101 -4.38 -2.75 -3.75
C LEU A 101 -4.48 -2.10 -2.37
N GLY A 102 -5.26 -1.03 -2.24
CA GLY A 102 -5.57 -0.35 -0.98
C GLY A 102 -6.03 -1.34 0.09
N PHE A 103 -7.01 -2.19 -0.25
CA PHE A 103 -7.57 -3.21 0.62
C PHE A 103 -6.62 -4.37 0.91
N ILE A 104 -5.87 -4.86 -0.08
CA ILE A 104 -4.90 -5.94 0.11
C ILE A 104 -3.79 -5.45 1.06
N TYR A 105 -3.12 -4.36 0.70
CA TYR A 105 -2.01 -3.81 1.49
C TYR A 105 -2.48 -3.21 2.82
N GLY A 106 -3.74 -2.81 2.94
CA GLY A 106 -4.35 -2.42 4.23
C GLY A 106 -4.22 -3.50 5.31
N ALA A 107 -4.26 -4.78 4.93
CA ALA A 107 -4.05 -5.90 5.85
C ALA A 107 -2.58 -6.01 6.30
N TYR A 108 -1.63 -5.77 5.40
CA TYR A 108 -0.20 -5.75 5.72
C TYR A 108 0.13 -4.56 6.62
N PHE A 109 -0.39 -3.37 6.30
CA PHE A 109 -0.23 -2.17 7.12
C PHE A 109 -0.90 -2.31 8.50
N THR A 110 -2.03 -3.01 8.61
CA THR A 110 -2.66 -3.33 9.90
C THR A 110 -1.66 -4.00 10.84
N GLU A 111 -0.93 -4.99 10.34
CA GLU A 111 0.02 -5.76 11.14
C GLU A 111 1.30 -4.99 11.43
N THR A 112 1.76 -4.17 10.48
CA THR A 112 2.86 -3.23 10.70
C THR A 112 2.54 -2.23 11.81
N PHE A 113 1.38 -1.56 11.76
CA PHE A 113 0.99 -0.58 12.77
C PHE A 113 0.70 -1.23 14.12
N ARG A 114 0.04 -2.40 14.13
CA ARG A 114 -0.20 -3.16 15.37
C ARG A 114 1.12 -3.56 16.03
N GLY A 115 2.07 -4.09 15.25
CA GLY A 115 3.40 -4.47 15.74
C GLY A 115 4.15 -3.26 16.29
N ALA A 116 4.14 -2.15 15.56
CA ALA A 116 4.78 -0.91 15.99
C ALA A 116 4.16 -0.33 17.27
N PHE A 117 2.83 -0.39 17.41
CA PHE A 117 2.15 0.06 18.62
C PHE A 117 2.55 -0.78 19.83
N LEU A 118 2.60 -2.10 19.69
CA LEU A 118 2.97 -3.02 20.77
C LEU A 118 4.46 -2.94 21.15
N ALA A 119 5.32 -2.46 20.26
CA ALA A 119 6.74 -2.26 20.52
C ALA A 119 7.01 -1.08 21.47
N VAL A 120 6.06 -0.16 21.64
CA VAL A 120 6.23 1.00 22.54
C VAL A 120 6.06 0.55 24.02
N PRO A 121 7.06 0.80 24.90
CA PRO A 121 6.97 0.41 26.30
C PRO A 121 5.78 1.04 27.02
N ARG A 122 4.93 0.23 27.65
CA ARG A 122 3.72 0.71 28.35
C ARG A 122 4.02 1.70 29.47
N GLY A 123 5.15 1.54 30.17
CA GLY A 123 5.58 2.46 31.22
C GLY A 123 5.73 3.91 30.75
N GLN A 124 6.06 4.16 29.48
CA GLN A 124 6.10 5.52 28.91
C GLN A 124 4.70 6.14 28.80
N LEU A 125 3.70 5.33 28.45
CA LEU A 125 2.30 5.75 28.34
C LEU A 125 1.68 5.98 29.73
N GLU A 126 1.99 5.08 30.67
CA GLU A 126 1.57 5.17 32.07
C GLU A 126 2.20 6.40 32.75
N ALA A 127 3.49 6.68 32.52
CA ALA A 127 4.15 7.88 33.03
C ALA A 127 3.51 9.18 32.51
N GLY A 128 3.18 9.25 31.21
CA GLY A 128 2.44 10.38 30.65
C GLY A 128 1.08 10.59 31.31
N THR A 129 0.36 9.49 31.55
CA THR A 129 -0.95 9.52 32.21
C THR A 129 -0.82 9.94 33.68
N ALA A 130 0.17 9.41 34.41
CA ALA A 130 0.47 9.77 35.80
C ALA A 130 0.89 11.24 35.95
N TYR A 131 1.53 11.82 34.93
CA TYR A 131 1.85 13.24 34.85
C TYR A 131 0.64 14.13 34.49
N GLY A 132 -0.56 13.56 34.35
CA GLY A 132 -1.80 14.30 34.07
C GLY A 132 -2.02 14.62 32.59
N MET A 133 -1.33 13.96 31.66
CA MET A 133 -1.62 14.11 30.23
C MET A 133 -2.93 13.41 29.87
N SER A 134 -3.78 14.07 29.07
CA SER A 134 -4.95 13.42 28.48
C SER A 134 -4.52 12.36 27.47
N GLY A 135 -5.38 11.36 27.20
CA GLY A 135 -5.07 10.28 26.26
C GLY A 135 -4.64 10.77 24.87
N LEU A 136 -5.23 11.88 24.37
CA LEU A 136 -4.81 12.51 23.11
C LEU A 136 -3.40 13.11 23.18
N ARG A 137 -3.01 13.69 24.32
CA ARG A 137 -1.64 14.21 24.52
C ARG A 137 -0.64 13.07 24.64
N VAL A 138 -0.97 12.01 25.37
CA VAL A 138 -0.14 10.80 25.47
C VAL A 138 0.04 10.19 24.08
N PHE A 139 -1.04 10.06 23.31
CA PHE A 139 -0.99 9.58 21.94
C PHE A 139 -0.08 10.44 21.07
N GLY A 140 -0.34 11.75 20.98
CA GLY A 140 0.36 12.63 20.05
C GLY A 140 1.82 12.93 20.43
N ARG A 141 2.14 13.03 21.73
CA ARG A 141 3.48 13.43 22.19
C ARG A 141 4.39 12.28 22.57
N ILE A 142 3.84 11.13 22.96
CA ILE A 142 4.63 10.00 23.48
C ILE A 142 4.52 8.81 22.55
N LEU A 143 3.30 8.32 22.32
CA LEU A 143 3.07 7.07 21.58
C LEU A 143 3.39 7.22 20.09
N PHE A 144 2.78 8.18 19.40
CA PHE A 144 2.86 8.30 17.94
C PHE A 144 4.30 8.49 17.43
N PRO A 145 5.13 9.39 18.01
CA PRO A 145 6.52 9.53 17.56
C PRO A 145 7.35 8.25 17.75
N GLN A 146 7.20 7.57 18.89
CA GLN A 146 7.92 6.33 19.18
C GLN A 146 7.44 5.17 18.31
N MET A 147 6.13 5.03 18.15
CA MET A 147 5.51 4.04 17.28
C MET A 147 5.97 4.23 15.84
N MET A 148 6.04 5.47 15.34
CA MET A 148 6.44 5.74 13.96
C MET A 148 7.87 5.25 13.67
N ARG A 149 8.79 5.33 14.64
CA ARG A 149 10.13 4.77 14.50
C ARG A 149 10.11 3.26 14.27
N PHE A 150 9.25 2.52 14.96
CA PHE A 150 9.09 1.08 14.76
C PHE A 150 8.29 0.74 13.49
N ALA A 151 7.36 1.61 13.09
CA ALA A 151 6.52 1.41 11.92
C ALA A 151 7.28 1.66 10.61
N LEU A 152 8.16 2.66 10.55
CA LEU A 152 8.81 3.13 9.32
C LEU A 152 9.51 2.03 8.51
N PRO A 153 10.32 1.13 9.11
CA PRO A 153 10.93 0.03 8.36
C PRO A 153 9.89 -0.89 7.71
N GLY A 154 8.79 -1.17 8.43
CA GLY A 154 7.68 -1.98 7.92
C GLY A 154 6.87 -1.25 6.84
N ILE A 155 6.64 0.05 7.00
CA ILE A 155 6.01 0.92 5.99
C ILE A 155 6.84 0.92 4.71
N GLY A 156 8.16 1.07 4.84
CA GLY A 156 9.09 1.08 3.71
C GLY A 156 9.10 -0.25 2.95
N ASN A 157 9.11 -1.37 3.68
CA ASN A 157 9.01 -2.68 3.06
C ASN A 157 7.67 -2.86 2.33
N ASN A 158 6.55 -2.58 2.99
CA ASN A 158 5.23 -2.70 2.36
C ASN A 158 5.08 -1.76 1.15
N TRP A 159 5.66 -0.56 1.20
CA TRP A 159 5.69 0.35 0.06
C TRP A 159 6.43 -0.24 -1.15
N GLN A 160 7.62 -0.81 -0.95
CA GLN A 160 8.38 -1.42 -2.04
C GLN A 160 7.63 -2.59 -2.68
N VAL A 161 6.94 -3.41 -1.87
CA VAL A 161 6.13 -4.52 -2.37
C VAL A 161 4.88 -3.97 -3.10
N LEU A 162 4.20 -2.98 -2.55
CA LEU A 162 3.04 -2.33 -3.17
C LEU A 162 3.38 -1.73 -4.53
N VAL A 163 4.51 -1.03 -4.65
CA VAL A 163 4.98 -0.48 -5.93
C VAL A 163 5.18 -1.59 -6.96
N LYS A 164 5.70 -2.76 -6.57
CA LYS A 164 5.85 -3.90 -7.50
C LYS A 164 4.50 -4.54 -7.83
N ALA A 165 3.57 -4.58 -6.88
CA ALA A 165 2.25 -5.15 -7.06
C ALA A 165 1.37 -4.32 -8.01
N THR A 166 1.67 -3.04 -8.25
CA THR A 166 0.97 -2.26 -9.28
C THR A 166 1.09 -2.89 -10.67
N ALA A 167 2.18 -3.61 -10.96
CA ALA A 167 2.36 -4.34 -12.21
C ALA A 167 1.30 -5.43 -12.43
N LEU A 168 0.67 -5.94 -11.37
CA LEU A 168 -0.43 -6.89 -11.49
C LEU A 168 -1.69 -6.22 -12.04
N VAL A 169 -1.85 -4.90 -11.85
CA VAL A 169 -3.02 -4.13 -12.31
C VAL A 169 -3.04 -4.02 -13.85
N SER A 170 -1.89 -4.14 -14.52
CA SER A 170 -1.83 -4.38 -15.98
C SER A 170 -2.74 -5.50 -16.47
N ILE A 171 -2.89 -6.57 -15.66
CA ILE A 171 -3.63 -7.77 -16.07
C ILE A 171 -5.13 -7.47 -16.17
N ILE A 172 -5.62 -6.53 -15.36
CA ILE A 172 -7.01 -6.06 -15.39
C ILE A 172 -7.21 -4.86 -16.34
N GLY A 173 -6.21 -4.56 -17.19
CA GLY A 173 -6.35 -3.63 -18.31
C GLY A 173 -5.83 -2.21 -18.07
N LEU A 174 -5.19 -1.93 -16.93
CA LEU A 174 -4.59 -0.61 -16.71
C LEU A 174 -3.34 -0.40 -17.60
N ALA A 175 -3.24 0.78 -18.20
CA ALA A 175 -2.10 1.19 -19.02
C ALA A 175 -0.93 1.71 -18.16
N ASP A 176 -0.31 0.82 -17.37
CA ASP A 176 0.86 1.14 -16.54
C ASP A 176 2.21 0.96 -17.31
N VAL A 177 3.35 0.99 -16.60
CA VAL A 177 4.69 0.76 -17.19
C VAL A 177 4.83 -0.61 -17.85
N VAL A 178 4.32 -1.67 -17.22
CA VAL A 178 4.42 -3.04 -17.74
C VAL A 178 3.60 -3.16 -19.01
N LYS A 179 2.38 -2.63 -19.01
CA LYS A 179 1.53 -2.61 -20.20
C LYS A 179 2.17 -1.80 -21.34
N ALA A 180 2.68 -0.61 -21.05
CA ALA A 180 3.40 0.22 -22.02
C ALA A 180 4.62 -0.50 -22.63
N ALA A 181 5.41 -1.21 -21.81
CA ALA A 181 6.56 -1.96 -22.27
C ALA A 181 6.17 -3.18 -23.12
N GLN A 182 5.09 -3.89 -22.74
CA GLN A 182 4.57 -5.00 -23.53
C GLN A 182 4.07 -4.55 -24.90
N ASP A 183 3.35 -3.42 -24.97
CA ASP A 183 2.80 -2.92 -26.22
C ASP A 183 3.91 -2.42 -27.15
N ALA A 184 4.91 -1.71 -26.62
CA ALA A 184 6.10 -1.31 -27.37
C ALA A 184 6.94 -2.52 -27.84
N GLY A 185 7.13 -3.51 -26.96
CA GLY A 185 7.85 -4.74 -27.26
C GLY A 185 7.18 -5.59 -28.35
N LYS A 186 5.85 -5.67 -28.34
CA LYS A 186 5.07 -6.35 -29.40
C LYS A 186 5.16 -5.60 -30.72
N SER A 187 5.04 -4.27 -30.71
CA SER A 187 5.06 -3.47 -31.94
C SER A 187 6.43 -3.43 -32.62
N THR A 188 7.52 -3.52 -31.85
CA THR A 188 8.90 -3.45 -32.35
C THR A 188 9.57 -4.81 -32.49
N PHE A 189 8.89 -5.89 -32.10
CA PHE A 189 9.44 -7.24 -31.95
C PHE A 189 10.67 -7.33 -31.01
N ASN A 190 10.86 -6.33 -30.13
CA ASN A 190 11.99 -6.26 -29.21
C ASN A 190 11.53 -6.31 -27.75
N MET A 191 10.79 -7.37 -27.38
CA MET A 191 10.19 -7.52 -26.05
C MET A 191 11.21 -7.44 -24.91
N PHE A 192 12.36 -8.11 -25.05
CA PHE A 192 13.39 -8.14 -24.01
C PHE A 192 13.88 -6.72 -23.65
N PHE A 193 14.16 -5.90 -24.67
CA PHE A 193 14.63 -4.53 -24.46
C PHE A 193 13.59 -3.69 -23.71
N PHE A 194 12.32 -3.72 -24.10
CA PHE A 194 11.29 -2.91 -23.44
C PHE A 194 10.97 -3.37 -22.02
N ILE A 195 11.01 -4.68 -21.74
CA ILE A 195 10.86 -5.20 -20.38
C ILE A 195 12.06 -4.81 -19.51
N LEU A 196 13.28 -4.78 -20.05
CA LEU A 196 14.45 -4.27 -19.34
C LEU A 196 14.28 -2.79 -18.97
N ILE A 197 13.75 -1.97 -19.90
CA ILE A 197 13.43 -0.57 -19.62
C ILE A 197 12.37 -0.45 -18.52
N ALA A 198 11.30 -1.25 -18.55
CA ALA A 198 10.32 -1.29 -17.47
C ALA A 198 10.97 -1.62 -16.11
N ALA A 199 11.83 -2.63 -16.06
CA ALA A 199 12.56 -3.00 -14.85
C ALA A 199 13.42 -1.85 -14.32
N LEU A 200 14.11 -1.12 -15.20
CA LEU A 200 14.89 0.07 -14.82
C LEU A 200 14.01 1.21 -14.30
N ILE A 201 12.80 1.40 -14.86
CA ILE A 201 11.83 2.39 -14.36
C ILE A 201 11.37 2.01 -12.95
N TYR A 202 10.99 0.76 -12.69
CA TYR A 202 10.64 0.28 -11.35
C TYR A 202 11.82 0.42 -10.37
N LEU A 203 13.04 0.10 -10.81
CA LEU A 203 14.25 0.29 -10.01
C LEU A 203 14.46 1.76 -9.66
N ALA A 204 14.26 2.69 -10.61
CA ALA A 204 14.38 4.12 -10.38
C ALA A 204 13.33 4.62 -9.37
N ILE A 205 12.07 4.22 -9.52
CA ILE A 205 10.98 4.58 -8.60
C ILE A 205 11.28 4.09 -7.18
N THR A 206 11.65 2.82 -7.04
CA THR A 206 11.94 2.21 -5.73
C THR A 206 13.20 2.80 -5.09
N SER A 207 14.25 3.05 -5.88
CA SER A 207 15.50 3.66 -5.38
C SER A 207 15.27 5.11 -4.92
N ALA A 208 14.52 5.90 -5.69
CA ALA A 208 14.14 7.26 -5.29
C ALA A 208 13.29 7.27 -4.01
N SER A 209 12.35 6.33 -3.90
CA SER A 209 11.53 6.17 -2.71
C SER A 209 12.35 5.82 -1.47
N ASN A 210 13.37 4.95 -1.60
CA ASN A 210 14.23 4.57 -0.49
C ASN A 210 15.00 5.77 0.09
N LEU A 211 15.43 6.71 -0.74
CA LEU A 211 16.07 7.94 -0.24
C LEU A 211 15.14 8.75 0.67
N VAL A 212 13.87 8.84 0.31
CA VAL A 212 12.84 9.53 1.13
C VAL A 212 12.60 8.76 2.44
N LEU A 213 12.49 7.44 2.37
CA LEU A 213 12.28 6.59 3.54
C LEU A 213 13.47 6.68 4.51
N MET A 214 14.70 6.64 4.02
CA MET A 214 15.91 6.81 4.83
C MET A 214 15.96 8.19 5.49
N ALA A 215 15.54 9.25 4.81
CA ALA A 215 15.47 10.58 5.38
C ALA A 215 14.42 10.65 6.52
N LEU A 216 13.27 10.00 6.36
CA LEU A 216 12.25 9.88 7.39
C LEU A 216 12.76 9.07 8.58
N GLU A 217 13.36 7.90 8.35
CA GLU A 217 13.95 7.06 9.42
C GLU A 217 14.98 7.82 10.25
N ARG A 218 15.87 8.58 9.60
CA ARG A 218 16.85 9.43 10.28
C ARG A 218 16.16 10.45 11.18
N ARG A 219 15.09 11.10 10.71
CA ARG A 219 14.34 12.10 11.49
C ARG A 219 13.66 11.52 12.72
N TYR A 220 13.06 10.32 12.61
CA TYR A 220 12.37 9.67 13.74
C TYR A 220 13.31 8.90 14.66
N SER A 221 14.56 8.65 14.25
CA SER A 221 15.58 8.00 15.08
C SER A 221 16.45 8.99 15.86
N ILE A 222 16.22 10.30 15.73
CA ILE A 222 16.95 11.33 16.49
C ILE A 222 16.66 11.14 17.99
N GLY A 223 17.71 10.93 18.79
CA GLY A 223 17.63 10.86 20.25
C GLY A 223 17.62 9.45 20.86
N VAL A 224 17.73 8.39 20.05
CA VAL A 224 17.89 7.02 20.57
C VAL A 224 19.22 6.43 20.14
N ARG A 225 20.05 6.08 21.13
CA ARG A 225 21.30 5.35 20.91
C ARG A 225 20.92 3.96 20.35
N HIS A 226 21.45 3.59 19.19
CA HIS A 226 21.35 2.20 18.73
C HIS A 226 21.97 1.34 19.83
N ALA A 227 21.15 0.51 20.49
CA ALA A 227 21.70 -0.55 21.31
C ALA A 227 22.29 -1.55 20.32
N GLU A 228 23.61 -1.53 20.18
CA GLU A 228 24.35 -2.63 19.59
C GLU A 228 24.09 -3.84 20.50
N LEU A 229 23.28 -4.78 19.99
CA LEU A 229 23.10 -6.11 20.58
C LEU A 229 24.13 -7.05 19.97
#